data_AF-A0A7Z9M2P9-F1
#
_entry.id   AF-A0A7Z9M2P9-F1
#
_cell.length_a   1.000
_cell.length_b   1.000
_cell.length_c   1.000
_cell.angle_alpha   90.00
_cell.angle_beta   90.00
_cell.angle_gamma   90.00
#
_symmetry.space_group_name_H-M   'P 1'
#
loop_
_entity.id
_entity.type
_entity.pdbx_description
1 polymer ?
#
loop_
_entity_poly.entity_id
_entity_poly.type
_entity_poly.pdbx_seq_one_letter_code
_entity_poly.pdbx_strand_id
1 'polypeptide(L)'
;MSSTPIIRKIQLTRYRFPFDDVGHDLTFAMGPFYQPGGKGYRTVLGIRICTDAGINGEYMSIAPGTLEQIQSFGPFLIGKNGLERELIYNQINKPLTFTYPNK
;
A
#
# COMPACT_ATOMS: atom_id res chain seq x y z
N MET A 1 17.25 -23.54 12.73
CA MET A 1 17.05 -22.39 13.64
C MET A 1 15.95 -21.53 13.04
N SER A 2 14.87 -21.25 13.79
CA SER A 2 13.84 -20.32 13.32
C SER A 2 14.40 -18.90 13.47
N SER A 3 14.90 -18.33 12.36
CA SER A 3 15.31 -16.93 12.32
C SER A 3 14.07 -16.07 12.16
N THR A 4 13.81 -15.20 13.12
CA THR A 4 12.77 -14.17 13.02
C THR A 4 12.98 -13.34 11.74
N PRO A 5 11.99 -13.27 10.83
CA PRO A 5 12.19 -12.59 9.56
C PRO A 5 12.24 -11.07 9.77
N ILE A 6 13.36 -10.44 9.45
CA ILE A 6 13.53 -9.00 9.58
C ILE A 6 13.28 -8.32 8.24
N ILE A 7 12.44 -7.30 8.23
CA ILE A 7 12.14 -6.51 7.02
C ILE A 7 13.38 -5.74 6.58
N ARG A 8 13.82 -5.96 5.34
CA ARG A 8 15.02 -5.31 4.77
C ARG A 8 14.72 -4.36 3.64
N LYS A 9 13.66 -4.62 2.88
CA LYS A 9 13.33 -3.85 1.68
C LYS A 9 11.83 -3.77 1.52
N ILE A 10 11.36 -2.59 1.11
CA ILE A 10 10.01 -2.40 0.61
C ILE A 10 10.13 -1.96 -0.84
N GLN A 11 9.49 -2.70 -1.74
CA GLN A 11 9.43 -2.37 -3.16
C GLN A 11 8.02 -1.94 -3.51
N LEU A 12 7.94 -0.79 -4.18
CA LEU A 12 6.71 -0.26 -4.74
C LEU A 12 6.79 -0.36 -6.26
N THR A 13 5.74 -0.88 -6.88
CA THR A 13 5.70 -1.05 -8.34
C THR A 13 4.34 -0.62 -8.84
N ARG A 14 4.31 0.34 -9.76
CA ARG A 14 3.07 0.81 -10.38
C ARG A 14 2.79 -0.04 -11.60
N TYR A 15 1.68 -0.77 -11.57
CA TYR A 15 1.19 -1.56 -12.70
C TYR A 15 0.09 -0.78 -13.41
N ARG A 16 0.03 -0.94 -14.73
CA ARG A 16 -1.03 -0.40 -15.58
C ARG A 16 -1.58 -1.53 -16.43
N PHE A 17 -2.83 -1.91 -16.16
CA PHE A 17 -3.52 -2.99 -16.87
C PHE A 17 -4.50 -2.40 -17.88
N PRO A 18 -4.44 -2.81 -19.17
CA PRO A 18 -5.42 -2.42 -20.16
C PRO A 18 -6.74 -3.18 -19.95
N PHE A 19 -7.85 -2.53 -20.27
CA PHE A 19 -9.18 -3.13 -20.35
C PHE A 19 -9.85 -2.72 -21.66
N ASP A 20 -10.45 -3.69 -22.33
CA ASP A 20 -11.21 -3.46 -23.55
C ASP A 20 -12.65 -3.04 -23.23
N ASP A 21 -13.27 -2.37 -24.19
CA ASP A 21 -14.64 -1.89 -24.17
C ASP A 21 -14.99 -0.96 -23.00
N VAL A 22 -14.03 -0.12 -22.58
CA VAL A 22 -14.20 0.85 -21.50
C VAL A 22 -14.01 2.29 -22.00
N GLY A 23 -14.97 3.14 -21.68
CA GLY A 23 -14.95 4.58 -21.86
C GLY A 23 -14.73 5.34 -20.54
N HIS A 24 -14.14 6.54 -20.63
CA HIS A 24 -13.94 7.47 -19.52
C HIS A 24 -14.27 8.89 -20.00
N ASP A 25 -15.54 9.27 -19.89
CA ASP A 25 -16.05 10.60 -20.24
C ASP A 25 -16.76 11.17 -19.02
N LEU A 26 -16.15 12.20 -18.42
CA LEU A 26 -16.65 12.87 -17.24
C LEU A 26 -17.88 13.74 -17.53
N THR A 27 -18.16 14.08 -18.80
CA THR A 27 -19.40 14.76 -19.18
C THR A 27 -20.59 13.79 -19.23
N PHE A 28 -20.33 12.51 -19.47
CA PHE A 28 -21.33 11.46 -19.53
C PHE A 28 -21.52 10.72 -18.19
N ALA A 29 -20.42 10.40 -17.49
CA ALA A 29 -20.47 9.66 -16.23
C ALA A 29 -19.29 9.95 -15.29
N MET A 30 -19.55 9.91 -13.98
CA MET A 30 -18.53 9.94 -12.93
C MET A 30 -17.92 8.54 -12.71
N GLY A 31 -17.34 7.95 -13.77
CA GLY A 31 -16.73 6.62 -13.70
C GLY A 31 -16.53 5.94 -15.05
N PRO A 32 -15.90 4.75 -15.08
CA PRO A 32 -15.85 3.94 -16.29
C PRO A 32 -17.26 3.50 -16.70
N PHE A 33 -17.52 3.51 -18.00
CA PHE A 33 -18.73 2.92 -18.59
C PHE A 33 -18.34 2.01 -19.75
N TYR A 34 -19.28 1.16 -20.14
CA TYR A 34 -19.08 0.30 -21.30
C TYR A 34 -19.10 1.14 -22.59
N GLN A 35 -18.04 1.03 -23.39
CA GLN A 35 -17.92 1.68 -24.69
C GLN A 35 -17.29 0.68 -25.67
N PRO A 36 -18.05 0.11 -26.62
CA PRO A 36 -17.51 -0.82 -27.61
C PRO A 36 -16.30 -0.24 -28.35
N GLY A 37 -15.21 -1.00 -28.43
CA GLY A 37 -13.94 -0.57 -29.05
C GLY A 37 -13.14 0.46 -28.23
N GLY A 38 -13.63 0.87 -27.06
CA GLY A 38 -12.91 1.71 -26.12
C GLY A 38 -11.73 0.96 -25.46
N LYS A 39 -10.71 1.71 -25.04
CA LYS A 39 -9.55 1.17 -24.32
C LYS A 39 -9.35 1.92 -23.00
N GLY A 40 -9.68 1.26 -21.90
CA GLY A 40 -9.47 1.77 -20.54
C GLY A 40 -8.16 1.27 -19.94
N TYR A 41 -7.76 1.86 -18.82
CA TYR A 41 -6.61 1.40 -18.04
C TYR A 41 -6.88 1.49 -16.55
N ARG A 42 -6.51 0.44 -15.81
CA ARG A 42 -6.45 0.47 -14.35
C ARG A 42 -5.01 0.61 -13.90
N THR A 43 -4.75 1.58 -13.04
CA THR A 43 -3.47 1.69 -12.34
C THR A 43 -3.60 1.07 -10.96
N VAL A 44 -2.64 0.22 -10.59
CA VAL A 44 -2.59 -0.48 -9.30
C VAL A 44 -1.18 -0.31 -8.73
N LEU A 45 -1.08 -0.09 -7.41
CA LEU A 45 0.20 -0.03 -6.71
C LEU A 45 0.47 -1.40 -6.06
N GLY A 46 1.43 -2.14 -6.59
CA GLY A 46 1.97 -3.33 -5.95
C GLY A 46 2.99 -2.96 -4.88
N ILE A 47 2.86 -3.61 -3.72
CA ILE A 47 3.72 -3.43 -2.56
C ILE A 47 4.30 -4.80 -2.23
N ARG A 48 5.61 -4.90 -2.19
CA ARG A 48 6.34 -6.10 -1.80
C ARG A 48 7.25 -5.79 -0.62
N ILE A 49 7.08 -6.48 0.49
CA ILE A 49 7.91 -6.41 1.69
C ILE A 49 8.84 -7.63 1.68
N CYS A 50 10.15 -7.39 1.64
CA CYS A 50 11.15 -8.45 1.63
C CYS A 50 11.84 -8.58 2.98
N THR A 51 12.04 -9.82 3.42
CA THR A 51 12.74 -10.15 4.66
C THR A 51 14.07 -10.84 4.41
N ASP A 52 14.96 -10.83 5.40
CA ASP A 52 16.24 -11.55 5.34
C ASP A 52 16.10 -13.08 5.38
N ALA A 53 14.95 -13.60 5.85
CA ALA A 53 14.63 -15.03 5.80
C ALA A 53 14.19 -15.51 4.40
N GLY A 54 14.18 -14.63 3.38
CA GLY A 54 13.74 -14.95 2.02
C GLY A 54 12.21 -15.01 1.85
N ILE A 55 11.45 -14.79 2.93
CA ILE A 55 9.99 -14.71 2.90
C ILE A 55 9.57 -13.30 2.48
N ASN A 56 8.63 -13.20 1.55
CA ASN A 56 8.10 -11.92 1.06
C ASN A 56 6.59 -11.85 1.28
N GLY A 57 6.11 -10.67 1.66
CA GLY A 57 4.68 -10.34 1.69
C GLY A 57 4.33 -9.42 0.53
N GLU A 58 3.21 -9.66 -0.13
CA GLU A 58 2.75 -8.86 -1.28
C GLU A 58 1.31 -8.38 -1.11
N TYR A 59 1.04 -7.16 -1.53
CA TYR A 59 -0.29 -6.57 -1.54
C TYR A 59 -0.47 -5.63 -2.73
N MET A 60 -1.66 -5.64 -3.32
CA MET A 60 -2.03 -4.79 -4.45
C MET A 60 -3.06 -3.77 -4.00
N SER A 61 -2.70 -2.48 -4.02
CA SER A 61 -3.61 -1.39 -3.66
C SER A 61 -4.16 -0.67 -4.87
N ILE A 62 -5.46 -0.39 -4.83
CA ILE A 62 -6.18 0.54 -5.71
C ILE A 62 -6.62 1.82 -4.99
N ALA A 63 -6.34 1.92 -3.68
CA ALA A 63 -6.80 3.04 -2.88
C ALA A 63 -5.97 4.30 -3.18
N PRO A 64 -6.60 5.47 -3.27
CA PRO A 64 -5.87 6.73 -3.36
C PRO A 64 -5.06 6.95 -2.07
N GLY A 65 -3.88 7.55 -2.19
CA GLY A 65 -3.05 7.89 -1.02
C GLY A 65 -2.14 6.77 -0.50
N THR A 66 -2.26 5.53 -0.99
CA THR A 66 -1.44 4.41 -0.48
C THR A 66 0.06 4.63 -0.70
N LEU A 67 0.45 5.24 -1.82
CA LEU A 67 1.85 5.53 -2.12
C LEU A 67 2.44 6.49 -1.07
N GLU A 68 1.74 7.59 -0.83
CA GLU A 68 2.13 8.66 0.07
C GLU A 68 2.18 8.16 1.51
N GLN A 69 1.19 7.34 1.90
CA GLN A 69 1.17 6.68 3.21
C GLN A 69 2.39 5.77 3.40
N ILE A 70 2.70 4.89 2.44
CA ILE A 70 3.86 4.00 2.57
C ILE A 70 5.17 4.78 2.53
N GLN A 71 5.26 5.86 1.76
CA GLN A 71 6.43 6.72 1.79
C GLN A 71 6.63 7.36 3.18
N SER A 72 5.55 7.71 3.87
CA SER A 72 5.59 8.29 5.20
C SER A 72 6.06 7.31 6.29
N PHE A 73 5.48 6.11 6.37
CA PHE A 73 5.80 5.16 7.45
C PHE A 73 6.71 3.98 7.03
N GLY A 74 6.98 3.80 5.75
CA GLY A 74 7.81 2.70 5.23
C GLY A 74 9.20 2.60 5.87
N PRO A 75 9.93 3.71 6.06
CA PRO A 75 11.23 3.68 6.76
C PRO A 75 11.16 3.11 8.18
N PHE A 76 10.05 3.31 8.89
CA PHE A 76 9.85 2.77 10.24
C PHE A 76 9.75 1.23 10.27
N LEU A 77 9.36 0.59 9.16
CA LEU A 77 9.24 -0.86 9.07
C LEU A 77 10.60 -1.56 8.89
N ILE A 78 11.60 -0.87 8.34
CA ILE A 78 12.91 -1.47 8.07
C ILE A 78 13.57 -1.86 9.40
N GLY A 79 14.06 -3.10 9.49
CA GLY A 79 14.68 -3.64 10.70
C GLY A 79 13.69 -4.25 11.70
N LYS A 80 12.37 -4.19 11.45
CA LYS A 80 11.36 -4.83 12.31
C LYS A 80 11.11 -6.28 11.94
N ASN A 81 10.61 -7.02 12.92
CA ASN A 81 10.09 -8.38 12.74
C ASN A 81 8.83 -8.37 11.86
N GLY A 82 8.86 -9.08 10.74
CA GLY A 82 7.74 -9.18 9.81
C GLY A 82 6.50 -9.90 10.36
N LEU A 83 6.63 -10.65 11.46
CA LEU A 83 5.53 -11.38 12.10
C LEU A 83 4.83 -10.58 13.21
N GLU A 84 5.35 -9.41 13.57
CA GLU A 84 4.82 -8.55 14.64
C GLU A 84 3.76 -7.56 14.12
N ARG A 85 2.89 -8.00 13.21
CA ARG A 85 1.90 -7.13 12.54
C ARG A 85 1.10 -6.28 13.53
N GLU A 86 0.54 -6.88 14.57
CA GLU A 86 -0.31 -6.17 15.54
C GLU A 86 0.48 -5.15 16.37
N LEU A 87 1.71 -5.49 16.76
CA LEU A 87 2.59 -4.56 17.46
C LEU A 87 2.96 -3.36 16.57
N ILE A 88 3.30 -3.62 15.31
CA ILE A 88 3.60 -2.59 14.31
C ILE A 88 2.38 -1.69 14.09
N TYR A 89 1.20 -2.27 13.90
CA TYR A 89 -0.05 -1.54 13.70
C TYR A 89 -0.37 -0.64 14.89
N ASN A 90 -0.23 -1.15 16.11
CA ASN A 90 -0.45 -0.38 17.33
C ASN A 90 0.57 0.75 17.48
N GLN A 91 1.84 0.55 17.12
CA GLN A 91 2.85 1.60 17.17
C GLN A 91 2.57 2.74 16.19
N ILE A 92 2.09 2.42 14.99
CA ILE A 92 1.76 3.42 13.96
C ILE A 92 0.48 4.19 14.32
N ASN A 93 -0.52 3.51 14.89
CA ASN A 93 -1.84 4.09 15.19
C ASN A 93 -1.98 4.59 16.63
N LYS A 94 -0.88 4.78 17.36
CA LYS A 94 -0.95 5.33 18.72
C LYS A 94 -1.57 6.72 18.65
N PRO A 95 -2.69 6.98 19.35
CA PRO A 95 -3.24 8.33 19.44
C PRO A 95 -2.19 9.23 20.09
N LEU A 96 -2.05 10.46 19.59
CA LEU A 96 -1.29 11.50 20.26
C LEU A 96 -1.93 11.74 21.62
N THR A 97 -1.33 11.20 22.68
CA THR A 97 -1.75 11.53 24.05
C THR A 97 -1.43 13.00 24.28
N PHE A 98 -2.42 13.88 24.07
CA PHE A 98 -2.34 15.25 24.54
C PHE A 98 -2.44 15.22 26.07
N THR A 99 -1.31 15.06 26.75
CA THR A 99 -1.22 15.41 28.16
C THR A 99 -1.31 16.93 28.27
N TYR A 100 -2.46 17.44 28.68
CA TYR A 100 -2.58 18.81 29.14
C TYR A 100 -1.59 18.99 30.31
N PRO A 101 -0.68 19.98 30.27
CA PRO A 101 0.12 20.29 31.44
C PRO A 101 -0.84 20.73 32.54
N ASN A 102 -0.79 20.03 33.69
CA ASN A 102 -1.53 20.44 34.88
C ASN A 102 -1.22 21.91 35.16
N LYS A 103 -2.28 22.71 35.31
CA LYS A 103 -2.20 24.07 35.86
C LYS A 103 -1.83 24.02 37.33
#